data_AF-A0AAE4MDW0-F1
#
_entry.id   AF-A0AAE4MDW0-F1
#
_cell.length_a   1.000
_cell.length_b   1.000
_cell.length_c   1.000
_cell.angle_alpha   90.00
_cell.angle_beta   90.00
_cell.angle_gamma   90.00
#
_symmetry.space_group_name_H-M   'P 1'
#
loop_
_entity.id
_entity.type
_entity.pdbx_description
1 polymer ?
#
loop_
_entity_poly.entity_id
_entity_poly.type
_entity_poly.pdbx_seq_one_letter_code
_entity_poly.pdbx_strand_id
1 'polypeptide(L)'
;MVHTTEQNRTSIPKIIHHTWFGKDPYPSIVRKCIFSWKKYLPDYEIILWTADNFDMDICPWIREAYDAKKYAFVADYARFYLLAEYGGLYLDADVEILKCLDPLLNQRGFVGRLSSPLTYESLGGAVIGSEKGHPIFWELADEYNALTFVSETKTLNTFITESFVMCNVFSRHGLVRSNCLQSIEGITIYPYEYFPWTTAPGIFQPLNSAYTLHHPYGSWLNDKTGFSKLFLKGNRIANHHYIFLSKILRNTIGEKNGMRLIQYYQKLQK
;
A
#
# COMPACT_ATOMS: atom_id res chain seq x y z
N MET A 1 -27.47 38.95 -0.31
CA MET A 1 -26.69 38.09 0.60
C MET A 1 -27.45 36.80 0.79
N VAL A 2 -27.01 35.72 0.16
CA VAL A 2 -27.46 34.36 0.48
C VAL A 2 -26.22 33.68 1.01
N HIS A 3 -26.12 33.59 2.34
CA HIS A 3 -25.17 32.70 2.99
C HIS A 3 -25.73 31.29 2.84
N THR A 4 -25.33 30.58 1.79
CA THR A 4 -25.41 29.12 1.78
C THR A 4 -24.36 28.62 2.74
N THR A 5 -24.79 28.15 3.90
CA THR A 5 -23.98 27.34 4.81
C THR A 5 -23.56 26.09 4.05
N GLU A 6 -22.32 26.02 3.58
CA GLU A 6 -21.67 24.78 3.19
C GLU A 6 -21.76 23.83 4.39
N GLN A 7 -22.70 22.89 4.34
CA GLN A 7 -22.67 21.75 5.23
C GLN A 7 -21.35 21.02 4.95
N ASN A 8 -20.50 20.94 5.98
CA ASN A 8 -19.30 20.10 6.04
C ASN A 8 -19.66 18.65 5.64
N ARG A 9 -19.68 18.35 4.34
CA ARG A 9 -19.72 16.97 3.86
C ARG A 9 -18.29 16.46 3.94
N THR A 10 -18.07 15.46 4.78
CA THR A 10 -16.84 14.66 4.77
C THR A 10 -16.71 14.03 3.38
N SER A 11 -15.61 14.31 2.67
CA SER A 11 -15.34 13.76 1.33
C SER A 11 -15.05 12.26 1.38
N ILE A 12 -14.37 11.78 2.41
CA ILE A 12 -14.06 10.36 2.61
C ILE A 12 -15.14 9.71 3.51
N PRO A 13 -15.86 8.67 3.03
CA PRO A 13 -16.81 7.90 3.83
C PRO A 13 -16.21 7.25 5.09
N LYS A 14 -17.00 7.12 6.16
CA LYS A 14 -16.62 6.38 7.38
C LYS A 14 -16.77 4.87 7.20
N ILE A 15 -16.06 4.32 6.21
CA ILE A 15 -16.03 2.89 5.88
C ILE A 15 -14.58 2.44 5.97
N ILE A 16 -14.32 1.32 6.63
CA ILE A 16 -13.02 0.67 6.70
C ILE A 16 -13.11 -0.63 5.91
N HIS A 17 -12.34 -0.70 4.83
CA HIS A 17 -12.11 -1.89 4.05
C HIS A 17 -10.82 -2.56 4.54
N HIS A 18 -10.89 -3.86 4.79
CA HIS A 18 -9.69 -4.68 4.98
C HIS A 18 -9.87 -6.06 4.36
N THR A 19 -8.77 -6.72 4.02
CA THR A 19 -8.79 -8.00 3.31
C THR A 19 -8.25 -9.13 4.18
N TRP A 20 -8.83 -10.33 4.00
CA TRP A 20 -8.29 -11.58 4.53
C TRP A 20 -8.65 -12.74 3.61
N PHE A 21 -7.87 -12.90 2.55
CA PHE A 21 -8.11 -13.93 1.54
C PHE A 21 -7.59 -15.32 1.92
N GLY A 22 -6.69 -15.39 2.90
CA GLY A 22 -6.28 -16.64 3.51
C GLY A 22 -7.39 -17.24 4.39
N LYS A 23 -7.37 -18.56 4.56
CA LYS A 23 -8.33 -19.28 5.42
C LYS A 23 -7.84 -19.46 6.86
N ASP A 24 -6.62 -19.04 7.16
CA ASP A 24 -6.05 -19.16 8.49
C ASP A 24 -6.73 -18.18 9.46
N PRO A 25 -6.87 -18.52 10.75
CA PRO A 25 -7.38 -17.58 11.74
C PRO A 25 -6.43 -16.38 11.87
N TYR A 26 -6.98 -15.22 12.25
CA TYR A 26 -6.15 -14.05 12.52
C TYR A 26 -5.08 -14.37 13.57
N PRO A 27 -3.82 -13.95 13.39
CA PRO A 27 -2.83 -13.97 14.45
C PRO A 27 -3.19 -12.97 15.56
N SER A 28 -2.56 -13.10 16.71
CA SER A 28 -2.83 -12.23 17.88
C SER A 28 -2.59 -10.75 17.58
N ILE A 29 -1.58 -10.43 16.76
CA ILE A 29 -1.27 -9.04 16.37
C ILE A 29 -2.39 -8.42 15.53
N VAL A 30 -2.91 -9.15 14.53
CA VAL A 30 -4.04 -8.69 13.69
C VAL A 30 -5.29 -8.47 14.54
N ARG A 31 -5.59 -9.39 15.47
CA ARG A 31 -6.72 -9.19 16.41
C ARG A 31 -6.58 -7.93 17.25
N LYS A 32 -5.37 -7.62 17.74
CA LYS A 32 -5.09 -6.38 18.49
C LYS A 32 -5.29 -5.14 17.60
N CYS A 33 -4.82 -5.20 16.36
CA CYS A 33 -5.00 -4.13 15.37
C CYS A 33 -6.49 -3.88 15.10
N ILE A 34 -7.26 -4.89 14.73
CA ILE A 34 -8.71 -4.77 14.50
C ILE A 34 -9.45 -4.28 15.75
N PHE A 35 -9.04 -4.69 16.95
CA PHE A 35 -9.61 -4.17 18.20
C PHE A 35 -9.38 -2.67 18.36
N SER A 36 -8.19 -2.17 18.01
CA SER A 36 -7.89 -0.74 18.05
C SER A 36 -8.79 0.07 17.11
N TRP A 37 -9.20 -0.49 15.96
CA TRP A 37 -10.11 0.17 15.02
C TRP A 37 -11.44 0.44 15.69
N LYS A 38 -12.04 -0.59 16.29
CA LYS A 38 -13.32 -0.47 17.01
C LYS A 38 -13.24 0.49 18.20
N LYS A 39 -12.07 0.55 18.86
CA LYS A 39 -11.84 1.45 19.99
C LYS A 39 -11.81 2.93 19.58
N TYR A 40 -11.12 3.26 18.49
CA TYR A 40 -10.86 4.65 18.10
C TYR A 40 -11.77 5.17 16.98
N LEU A 41 -12.44 4.27 16.26
CA LEU A 41 -13.33 4.53 15.12
C LEU A 41 -14.68 3.80 15.32
N PRO A 42 -15.38 4.05 16.46
CA PRO A 42 -16.54 3.24 16.85
C PRO A 42 -17.77 3.40 15.94
N ASP A 43 -17.83 4.49 15.18
CA ASP A 43 -18.92 4.85 14.26
C ASP A 43 -18.60 4.50 12.79
N TYR A 44 -17.47 3.85 12.52
CA TYR A 44 -17.08 3.41 11.18
C TYR A 44 -17.67 2.04 10.88
N GLU A 45 -18.18 1.86 9.67
CA GLU A 45 -18.52 0.54 9.15
C GLU A 45 -17.23 -0.22 8.82
N ILE A 46 -17.09 -1.47 9.29
CA ILE A 46 -15.92 -2.30 8.99
C ILE A 46 -16.36 -3.44 8.07
N ILE A 47 -15.82 -3.43 6.85
CA ILE A 47 -16.07 -4.44 5.82
C ILE A 47 -14.84 -5.31 5.66
N LEU A 48 -15.02 -6.60 5.96
CA LEU A 48 -14.03 -7.64 5.67
C LEU A 48 -14.27 -8.20 4.26
N TRP A 49 -13.25 -8.09 3.41
CA TRP A 49 -13.21 -8.71 2.10
C TRP A 49 -12.45 -10.03 2.13
N THR A 50 -13.09 -11.07 1.61
CA THR A 50 -12.60 -12.45 1.51
C THR A 50 -12.85 -12.96 0.09
N ALA A 51 -12.47 -14.20 -0.19
CA ALA A 51 -12.79 -14.84 -1.47
C ALA A 51 -14.28 -15.07 -1.70
N ASP A 52 -15.10 -15.01 -0.65
CA ASP A 52 -16.54 -15.28 -0.75
C ASP A 52 -17.34 -14.04 -1.14
N ASN A 53 -16.78 -12.83 -0.98
CA ASN A 53 -17.47 -11.58 -1.26
C ASN A 53 -16.68 -10.59 -2.12
N PHE A 54 -15.44 -10.89 -2.49
CA PHE A 54 -14.67 -10.11 -3.47
C PHE A 54 -14.68 -10.83 -4.82
N ASP A 55 -14.85 -10.08 -5.92
CA ASP A 55 -14.81 -10.65 -7.26
C ASP A 55 -13.36 -11.08 -7.61
N MET A 56 -13.14 -12.39 -7.56
CA MET A 56 -11.83 -12.99 -7.85
C MET A 56 -11.54 -13.12 -9.35
N ASP A 57 -12.52 -12.86 -10.20
CA ASP A 57 -12.39 -12.92 -11.67
C ASP A 57 -12.40 -11.53 -12.31
N ILE A 58 -12.36 -10.47 -11.49
CA ILE A 58 -12.36 -9.07 -11.95
C ILE A 58 -11.19 -8.74 -12.87
N CYS A 59 -10.02 -9.35 -12.64
CA CYS A 59 -8.89 -9.29 -13.56
C CYS A 59 -7.96 -10.51 -13.42
N PRO A 60 -7.15 -10.84 -14.45
CA PRO A 60 -6.27 -12.02 -14.42
C PRO A 60 -5.27 -12.01 -13.25
N TRP A 61 -4.72 -10.84 -12.92
CA TRP A 61 -3.79 -10.67 -11.81
C TRP A 61 -4.33 -11.22 -10.49
N ILE A 62 -5.59 -10.90 -10.15
CA ILE A 62 -6.24 -11.33 -8.92
C ILE A 62 -6.36 -12.85 -8.87
N ARG A 63 -6.95 -13.45 -9.91
CA ARG A 63 -7.17 -14.90 -9.99
C ARG A 63 -5.85 -15.66 -9.86
N GLU A 64 -4.85 -15.26 -10.64
CA GLU A 64 -3.54 -15.90 -10.67
C GLU A 64 -2.78 -15.75 -9.35
N ALA A 65 -2.82 -14.58 -8.72
CA ALA A 65 -2.21 -14.36 -7.41
C ALA A 65 -2.92 -15.18 -6.32
N TYR A 66 -4.25 -15.28 -6.37
CA TYR A 66 -5.02 -16.08 -5.43
C TYR A 66 -4.70 -17.58 -5.55
N ASP A 67 -4.69 -18.11 -6.78
CA ASP A 67 -4.39 -19.52 -7.05
C ASP A 67 -2.95 -19.89 -6.66
N ALA A 68 -2.01 -18.95 -6.84
CA ALA A 68 -0.63 -19.07 -6.35
C ALA A 68 -0.49 -18.90 -4.82
N LYS A 69 -1.59 -18.70 -4.09
CA LYS A 69 -1.65 -18.42 -2.64
C LYS A 69 -0.83 -17.19 -2.23
N LYS A 70 -0.76 -16.20 -3.11
CA LYS A 70 -0.05 -14.93 -2.94
C LYS A 70 -1.05 -13.83 -2.57
N TYR A 71 -1.76 -14.04 -1.46
CA TYR A 71 -2.88 -13.20 -1.01
C TYR A 71 -2.54 -11.71 -0.81
N ALA A 72 -1.29 -11.37 -0.49
CA ALA A 72 -0.88 -9.96 -0.41
C ALA A 72 -1.01 -9.25 -1.76
N PHE A 73 -0.70 -9.93 -2.87
CA PHE A 73 -0.82 -9.36 -4.22
C PHE A 73 -2.28 -9.29 -4.71
N VAL A 74 -3.17 -10.09 -4.11
CA VAL A 74 -4.61 -9.93 -4.26
C VAL A 74 -5.07 -8.64 -3.56
N ALA A 75 -4.59 -8.42 -2.34
CA ALA A 75 -4.87 -7.22 -1.55
C ALA A 75 -4.29 -5.93 -2.18
N ASP A 76 -3.16 -6.03 -2.88
CA ASP A 76 -2.55 -4.91 -3.62
C ASP A 76 -3.49 -4.29 -4.64
N TYR A 77 -4.20 -5.10 -5.43
CA TYR A 77 -5.22 -4.59 -6.35
C TYR A 77 -6.51 -4.23 -5.61
N ALA A 78 -7.00 -5.13 -4.74
CA ALA A 78 -8.29 -4.97 -4.08
C ALA A 78 -8.40 -3.63 -3.36
N ARG A 79 -7.33 -3.16 -2.70
CA ARG A 79 -7.34 -1.86 -2.01
C ARG A 79 -7.66 -0.69 -2.93
N PHE A 80 -7.10 -0.67 -4.15
CA PHE A 80 -7.33 0.44 -5.09
C PHE A 80 -8.74 0.38 -5.66
N TYR A 81 -9.19 -0.80 -6.06
CA TYR A 81 -10.55 -1.02 -6.55
C TYR A 81 -11.60 -0.63 -5.50
N LEU A 82 -11.44 -1.09 -4.26
CA LEU A 82 -12.38 -0.82 -3.18
C LEU A 82 -12.48 0.67 -2.87
N LEU A 83 -11.34 1.38 -2.82
CA LEU A 83 -11.33 2.82 -2.63
C LEU A 83 -11.96 3.57 -3.81
N ALA A 84 -11.74 3.11 -5.04
CA ALA A 84 -12.34 3.72 -6.22
C ALA A 84 -13.88 3.54 -6.23
N GLU A 85 -14.37 2.34 -5.94
CA GLU A 85 -15.78 1.99 -6.02
C GLU A 85 -16.60 2.47 -4.82
N TYR A 86 -16.05 2.38 -3.61
CA TYR A 86 -16.78 2.67 -2.37
C TYR A 86 -16.29 3.94 -1.66
N GLY A 87 -15.07 4.40 -1.95
CA GLY A 87 -14.37 5.37 -1.12
C GLY A 87 -13.97 4.77 0.22
N GLY A 88 -13.78 5.63 1.21
CA GLY A 88 -13.51 5.26 2.59
C GLY A 88 -12.03 5.09 2.89
N LEU A 89 -11.73 4.21 3.84
CA LEU A 89 -10.40 3.89 4.30
C LEU A 89 -10.06 2.45 3.95
N TYR A 90 -8.87 2.22 3.42
CA TYR A 90 -8.28 0.89 3.37
C TYR A 90 -7.21 0.76 4.46
N LEU A 91 -7.32 -0.30 5.26
CA LEU A 91 -6.34 -0.64 6.30
C LEU A 91 -5.83 -2.06 6.10
N ASP A 92 -4.51 -2.23 6.07
CA ASP A 92 -3.90 -3.55 6.25
C ASP A 92 -4.29 -4.10 7.64
N ALA A 93 -4.56 -5.40 7.73
CA ALA A 93 -5.08 -6.04 8.94
C ALA A 93 -4.13 -5.97 10.15
N ASP A 94 -2.86 -5.64 9.92
CA ASP A 94 -1.80 -5.49 10.92
C ASP A 94 -1.44 -4.01 11.20
N VAL A 95 -2.35 -3.08 10.89
CA VAL A 95 -2.25 -1.66 11.28
C VAL A 95 -3.00 -1.41 12.58
N GLU A 96 -2.30 -0.91 13.60
CA GLU A 96 -2.90 -0.41 14.83
C GLU A 96 -3.31 1.07 14.66
N ILE A 97 -4.52 1.43 15.08
CA ILE A 97 -4.96 2.82 15.17
C ILE A 97 -4.58 3.36 16.56
N LEU A 98 -3.95 4.53 16.59
CA LEU A 98 -3.50 5.18 17.82
C LEU A 98 -4.46 6.27 18.30
N LYS A 99 -5.20 6.89 17.37
CA LYS A 99 -6.19 7.96 17.61
C LYS A 99 -7.18 8.06 16.46
N CYS A 100 -8.28 8.79 16.69
CA CYS A 100 -9.35 8.97 15.70
C CYS A 100 -8.83 9.56 14.37
N LEU A 101 -9.35 9.05 13.25
CA LEU A 101 -8.98 9.44 11.88
C LEU A 101 -9.90 10.52 11.30
N ASP A 102 -10.95 10.93 12.00
CA ASP A 102 -11.90 11.97 11.56
C ASP A 102 -11.24 13.26 11.02
N PRO A 103 -10.14 13.78 11.61
CA PRO A 103 -9.45 14.96 11.08
C PRO A 103 -8.93 14.78 9.64
N LEU A 104 -8.82 13.54 9.15
CA LEU A 104 -8.34 13.20 7.82
C LEU A 104 -9.47 13.00 6.80
N LEU A 105 -10.75 13.17 7.16
CA LEU A 105 -11.88 12.85 6.26
C LEU A 105 -12.32 14.00 5.35
N ASN A 106 -11.90 15.23 5.65
CA ASN A 106 -12.29 16.45 4.91
C ASN A 106 -11.35 16.75 3.72
N GLN A 107 -10.82 15.71 3.09
CA GLN A 107 -9.95 15.80 1.92
C GLN A 107 -10.37 14.74 0.89
N ARG A 108 -9.98 14.90 -0.37
CA ARG A 108 -10.39 13.96 -1.44
C ARG A 108 -9.72 12.60 -1.32
N GLY A 109 -8.56 12.54 -0.68
CA GLY A 109 -7.87 11.31 -0.36
C GLY A 109 -6.58 11.57 0.40
N PHE A 110 -5.99 10.50 0.91
CA PHE A 110 -4.65 10.56 1.49
C PHE A 110 -3.90 9.25 1.39
N VAL A 111 -2.57 9.36 1.37
CA VAL A 111 -1.61 8.26 1.36
C VAL A 111 -0.41 8.62 2.24
N GLY A 112 0.19 7.62 2.90
CA GLY A 112 1.43 7.79 3.66
C GLY A 112 2.70 7.40 2.88
N ARG A 113 3.84 7.96 3.27
CA ARG A 113 5.17 7.46 2.87
C ARG A 113 5.61 6.28 3.72
N LEU A 114 6.44 5.41 3.14
CA LEU A 114 7.02 4.29 3.88
C LEU A 114 8.06 4.77 4.89
N SER A 115 7.95 4.36 6.15
CA SER A 115 8.89 4.74 7.21
C SER A 115 10.17 3.89 7.20
N SER A 116 11.01 4.01 6.18
CA SER A 116 12.31 3.33 6.13
C SER A 116 13.37 4.21 5.45
N PRO A 117 14.61 4.26 5.96
CA PRO A 117 15.69 5.06 5.35
C PRO A 117 15.96 4.74 3.87
N LEU A 118 15.55 3.54 3.41
CA LEU A 118 15.75 3.10 2.03
C LEU A 118 14.54 3.32 1.13
N THR A 119 13.36 3.61 1.71
CA THR A 119 12.10 3.65 0.96
C THR A 119 11.22 4.84 1.34
N TYR A 120 11.69 5.81 2.13
CA TYR A 120 10.92 7.01 2.50
C TYR A 120 10.50 7.86 1.30
N GLU A 121 11.20 7.72 0.18
CA GLU A 121 10.86 8.33 -1.10
C GLU A 121 9.63 7.67 -1.76
N SER A 122 9.19 6.51 -1.27
CA SER A 122 8.08 5.70 -1.79
C SER A 122 6.80 5.84 -0.94
N LEU A 123 5.67 5.62 -1.61
CA LEU A 123 4.35 5.58 -0.99
C LEU A 123 4.06 4.18 -0.41
N GLY A 124 3.35 4.13 0.71
CA GLY A 124 2.92 2.89 1.37
C GLY A 124 1.43 2.67 1.23
N GLY A 125 1.02 1.42 1.01
CA GLY A 125 -0.38 1.08 0.80
C GLY A 125 -1.15 0.64 2.06
N ALA A 126 -0.51 0.62 3.24
CA ALA A 126 -1.09 0.03 4.45
C ALA A 126 -2.23 0.87 5.05
N VAL A 127 -2.22 2.19 4.81
CA VAL A 127 -3.24 3.13 5.27
C VAL A 127 -3.50 4.12 4.14
N ILE A 128 -4.69 4.07 3.57
CA ILE A 128 -5.10 4.94 2.47
C ILE A 128 -6.54 5.40 2.73
N GLY A 129 -6.84 6.66 2.41
CA GLY A 129 -8.21 7.17 2.36
C GLY A 129 -8.54 7.75 0.99
N SER A 130 -9.81 7.63 0.57
CA SER A 130 -10.30 8.26 -0.65
C SER A 130 -11.79 8.55 -0.62
N GLU A 131 -12.19 9.64 -1.28
CA GLU A 131 -13.58 9.82 -1.69
C GLU A 131 -13.97 8.77 -2.72
N LYS A 132 -15.27 8.43 -2.77
CA LYS A 132 -15.78 7.52 -3.80
C LYS A 132 -15.54 8.11 -5.20
N GLY A 133 -15.01 7.29 -6.11
CA GLY A 133 -14.86 7.63 -7.52
C GLY A 133 -13.66 8.51 -7.86
N HIS A 134 -12.70 8.68 -6.96
CA HIS A 134 -11.53 9.51 -7.23
C HIS A 134 -10.68 8.93 -8.40
N PRO A 135 -10.38 9.69 -9.47
CA PRO A 135 -9.77 9.17 -10.70
C PRO A 135 -8.45 8.41 -10.53
N ILE A 136 -7.56 8.90 -9.65
CA ILE A 136 -6.27 8.21 -9.39
C ILE A 136 -6.46 6.77 -8.91
N PHE A 137 -7.52 6.46 -8.14
CA PHE A 137 -7.71 5.09 -7.64
C PHE A 137 -8.20 4.13 -8.72
N TRP A 138 -8.96 4.62 -9.70
CA TRP A 138 -9.23 3.87 -10.93
C TRP A 138 -7.96 3.65 -11.73
N GLU A 139 -7.14 4.68 -11.92
CA GLU A 139 -5.85 4.54 -12.62
C GLU A 139 -4.92 3.52 -11.94
N LEU A 140 -4.86 3.51 -10.60
CA LEU A 140 -4.09 2.52 -9.84
C LEU A 140 -4.61 1.10 -10.04
N ALA A 141 -5.93 0.89 -10.03
CA ALA A 141 -6.52 -0.42 -10.30
C ALA A 141 -6.29 -0.86 -11.76
N ASP A 142 -6.44 0.06 -12.71
CA ASP A 142 -6.29 -0.19 -14.14
C ASP A 142 -4.87 -0.60 -14.54
N GLU A 143 -3.83 -0.17 -13.81
CA GLU A 143 -2.47 -0.65 -14.01
C GLU A 143 -2.37 -2.18 -13.89
N TYR A 144 -3.20 -2.83 -13.07
CA TYR A 144 -3.22 -4.30 -12.95
C TYR A 144 -4.08 -4.98 -14.01
N ASN A 145 -5.08 -4.31 -14.58
CA ASN A 145 -5.97 -4.90 -15.58
C ASN A 145 -5.19 -5.31 -16.85
N ALA A 146 -4.06 -4.65 -17.12
CA ALA A 146 -3.16 -4.97 -18.23
C ALA A 146 -2.05 -5.99 -17.87
N LEU A 147 -2.01 -6.50 -16.64
CA LEU A 147 -0.94 -7.35 -16.13
C LEU A 147 -1.44 -8.77 -15.82
N THR A 148 -0.54 -9.73 -15.95
CA THR A 148 -0.69 -11.08 -15.39
C THR A 148 0.24 -11.22 -14.20
N PHE A 149 -0.17 -11.98 -13.18
CA PHE A 149 0.68 -12.30 -12.04
C PHE A 149 1.63 -13.46 -12.37
N VAL A 150 1.22 -14.37 -13.25
CA VAL A 150 2.02 -15.48 -13.76
C VAL A 150 2.46 -15.13 -15.18
N SER A 151 3.78 -15.11 -15.42
CA SER A 151 4.32 -14.88 -16.75
C SER A 151 4.11 -16.09 -17.66
N GLU A 152 4.29 -15.92 -18.97
CA GLU A 152 4.28 -17.03 -19.95
C GLU A 152 5.29 -18.14 -19.59
N THR A 153 6.40 -17.78 -18.94
CA THR A 153 7.42 -18.73 -18.46
C THR A 153 7.10 -19.35 -17.10
N LYS A 154 5.88 -19.16 -16.58
CA LYS A 154 5.40 -19.63 -15.26
C LYS A 154 6.15 -19.00 -14.07
N THR A 155 6.74 -17.83 -14.25
CA THR A 155 7.38 -17.07 -13.16
C THR A 155 6.36 -16.15 -12.51
N LEU A 156 6.38 -16.03 -11.18
CA LEU A 156 5.50 -15.11 -10.47
C LEU A 156 6.05 -13.67 -10.51
N ASN A 157 5.21 -12.70 -10.86
CA ASN A 157 5.54 -11.28 -10.97
C ASN A 157 5.54 -10.57 -9.60
N THR A 158 6.28 -11.11 -8.63
CA THR A 158 6.31 -10.60 -7.25
C THR A 158 7.03 -9.25 -7.08
N PHE A 159 7.57 -8.67 -8.16
CA PHE A 159 8.24 -7.36 -8.14
C PHE A 159 7.27 -6.19 -8.33
N ILE A 160 6.07 -6.44 -8.85
CA ILE A 160 5.03 -5.42 -9.00
C ILE A 160 4.22 -5.42 -7.70
N THR A 161 4.56 -4.49 -6.82
CA THR A 161 3.87 -4.29 -5.54
C THR A 161 2.95 -3.08 -5.61
N GLU A 162 2.03 -2.96 -4.66
CA GLU A 162 1.21 -1.77 -4.46
C GLU A 162 2.05 -0.48 -4.43
N SER A 163 3.17 -0.49 -3.70
CA SER A 163 4.06 0.66 -3.56
C SER A 163 4.66 1.04 -4.91
N PHE A 164 5.07 0.05 -5.71
CA PHE A 164 5.60 0.29 -7.06
C PHE A 164 4.55 0.94 -7.96
N VAL A 165 3.33 0.40 -7.99
CA VAL A 165 2.22 0.91 -8.80
C VAL A 165 1.84 2.33 -8.38
N MET A 166 1.67 2.56 -7.07
CA MET A 166 1.41 3.90 -6.53
C MET A 166 2.50 4.88 -6.92
N CYS A 167 3.76 4.51 -6.72
CA CYS A 167 4.89 5.33 -7.08
C CYS A 167 4.92 5.66 -8.58
N ASN A 168 4.57 4.73 -9.45
CA ASN A 168 4.51 4.96 -10.90
C ASN A 168 3.40 5.95 -11.25
N VAL A 169 2.16 5.67 -10.81
CA VAL A 169 0.99 6.50 -11.09
C VAL A 169 1.17 7.92 -10.54
N PHE A 170 1.47 8.08 -9.25
CA PHE A 170 1.62 9.40 -8.64
C PHE A 170 2.81 10.19 -9.26
N SER A 171 3.86 9.52 -9.76
CA SER A 171 4.93 10.21 -10.49
C SER A 171 4.46 10.82 -11.83
N ARG A 172 3.49 10.20 -12.52
CA ARG A 172 2.86 10.82 -13.71
C ARG A 172 2.10 12.10 -13.36
N HIS A 173 1.62 12.20 -12.13
CA HIS A 173 0.91 13.37 -11.57
C HIS A 173 1.81 14.33 -10.79
N GLY A 174 3.14 14.20 -10.88
CA GLY A 174 4.08 15.16 -10.32
C GLY A 174 4.59 14.86 -8.90
N LEU A 175 4.50 13.62 -8.42
CA LEU A 175 5.08 13.22 -7.13
C LEU A 175 6.57 13.55 -7.03
N VAL A 176 6.92 14.34 -6.01
CA VAL A 176 8.31 14.60 -5.65
C VAL A 176 8.79 13.54 -4.64
N ARG A 177 9.95 12.94 -4.90
CA ARG A 177 10.58 11.90 -4.07
C ARG A 177 11.28 12.50 -2.85
N SER A 178 10.51 13.01 -1.89
CA SER A 178 11.01 13.60 -0.64
C SER A 178 10.02 13.41 0.49
N ASN A 179 10.49 13.26 1.75
CA ASN A 179 9.63 13.14 2.93
C ASN A 179 9.03 14.49 3.35
N CYS A 180 8.22 15.08 2.48
CA CYS A 180 7.47 16.30 2.75
C CYS A 180 5.98 16.09 2.48
N LEU A 181 5.16 16.90 3.12
CA LEU A 181 3.73 16.99 2.86
C LEU A 181 3.52 17.51 1.42
N GLN A 182 2.72 16.80 0.63
CA GLN A 182 2.39 17.18 -0.75
C GLN A 182 0.89 17.00 -0.99
N SER A 183 0.35 17.69 -1.99
CA SER A 183 -1.00 17.46 -2.50
C SER A 183 -0.93 17.20 -4.00
N ILE A 184 -1.47 16.08 -4.44
CA ILE A 184 -1.44 15.62 -5.83
C ILE A 184 -2.87 15.27 -6.22
N GLU A 185 -3.45 16.00 -7.18
CA GLU A 185 -4.86 15.84 -7.59
C GLU A 185 -5.87 15.95 -6.42
N GLY A 186 -5.51 16.63 -5.33
CA GLY A 186 -6.32 16.73 -4.11
C GLY A 186 -6.16 15.56 -3.13
N ILE A 187 -5.27 14.60 -3.42
CA ILE A 187 -4.81 13.57 -2.49
C ILE A 187 -3.62 14.11 -1.69
N THR A 188 -3.73 14.10 -0.36
CA THR A 188 -2.64 14.49 0.53
C THR A 188 -1.64 13.34 0.70
N ILE A 189 -0.37 13.59 0.40
CA ILE A 189 0.75 12.69 0.66
C ILE A 189 1.39 13.08 1.98
N TYR A 190 1.17 12.28 3.01
CA TYR A 190 1.73 12.53 4.33
C TYR A 190 3.16 12.02 4.46
N PRO A 191 4.02 12.76 5.19
CA PRO A 191 5.30 12.24 5.67
C PRO A 191 5.13 10.94 6.46
N TYR A 192 6.16 10.09 6.49
CA TYR A 192 6.07 8.75 7.10
C TYR A 192 5.76 8.78 8.60
N GLU A 193 5.96 9.92 9.27
CA GLU A 193 5.69 10.16 10.68
C GLU A 193 4.20 10.04 11.04
N TYR A 194 3.30 10.21 10.07
CA TYR A 194 1.85 10.12 10.29
C TYR A 194 1.37 8.67 10.33
N PHE A 195 2.04 7.77 9.60
CA PHE A 195 1.69 6.36 9.46
C PHE A 195 2.93 5.45 9.54
N PRO A 196 3.69 5.47 10.66
CA PRO A 196 4.95 4.73 10.80
C PRO A 196 4.75 3.21 10.92
N TRP A 197 5.82 2.45 10.67
CA TRP A 197 5.93 1.02 10.99
C TRP A 197 6.79 0.78 12.25
N THR A 198 6.65 -0.38 12.89
CA THR A 198 7.33 -0.69 14.17
C THR A 198 8.83 -0.95 14.11
N THR A 199 9.40 -1.27 12.94
CA THR A 199 10.79 -1.78 12.86
C THR A 199 11.76 -0.83 12.19
N ALA A 200 11.46 0.47 12.09
CA ALA A 200 12.33 1.43 11.41
C ALA A 200 13.50 1.76 12.33
N PRO A 201 14.70 1.20 12.10
CA PRO A 201 15.83 1.44 12.99
C PRO A 201 16.17 2.93 12.89
N GLY A 202 16.09 3.64 14.01
CA GLY A 202 16.37 5.08 14.08
C GLY A 202 15.15 6.00 14.15
N ILE A 203 13.91 5.50 14.08
CA ILE A 203 12.71 6.33 14.29
C ILE A 203 12.29 6.23 15.76
N PHE A 204 12.98 6.98 16.62
CA PHE A 204 12.50 7.36 17.95
C PHE A 204 11.85 8.75 17.86
N GLN A 205 10.76 8.87 17.10
CA GLN A 205 9.94 10.09 17.14
C GLN A 205 8.80 9.91 18.15
N PRO A 206 8.38 10.96 18.85
CA PRO A 206 7.21 10.85 19.72
C PRO A 206 5.98 10.52 18.87
N LEU A 207 5.34 9.38 19.17
CA LEU A 207 4.10 8.88 18.57
C LEU A 207 2.92 9.88 18.59
N ASN A 208 3.10 11.07 19.17
CA ASN A 208 2.07 12.08 19.33
C ASN A 208 1.47 12.53 17.98
N SER A 209 2.28 12.63 16.92
CA SER A 209 1.80 12.98 15.58
C SER A 209 1.17 11.79 14.84
N ALA A 210 1.61 10.57 15.11
CA ALA A 210 1.17 9.37 14.41
C ALA A 210 -0.33 9.08 14.63
N TYR A 211 -1.04 8.76 13.55
CA TYR A 211 -2.41 8.28 13.59
C TYR A 211 -2.49 6.77 13.72
N THR A 212 -1.50 6.07 13.16
CA THR A 212 -1.44 4.62 13.13
C THR A 212 -0.04 4.11 13.44
N LEU A 213 0.07 2.81 13.66
CA LEU A 213 1.33 2.09 13.75
C LEU A 213 1.19 0.77 12.99
N HIS A 214 1.95 0.61 11.90
CA HIS A 214 1.97 -0.63 11.14
C HIS A 214 2.86 -1.66 11.85
N HIS A 215 2.33 -2.86 12.10
CA HIS A 215 3.04 -3.99 12.71
C HIS A 215 3.24 -5.10 11.67
N PRO A 216 4.20 -4.97 10.73
CA PRO A 216 4.27 -5.85 9.56
C PRO A 216 4.35 -7.32 9.99
N TYR A 217 3.25 -8.05 9.82
CA TYR A 217 3.17 -9.45 10.22
C TYR A 217 3.97 -10.34 9.26
N GLY A 218 4.15 -9.88 8.02
CA GLY A 218 4.97 -10.58 7.03
C GLY A 218 4.33 -11.87 6.51
N SER A 219 3.00 -11.97 6.49
CA SER A 219 2.26 -13.16 6.01
C SER A 219 2.57 -13.52 4.55
N TRP A 220 3.10 -12.59 3.77
CA TRP A 220 3.55 -12.82 2.39
C TRP A 220 4.89 -13.58 2.30
N LEU A 221 5.63 -13.69 3.40
CA LEU A 221 6.84 -14.48 3.50
C LEU A 221 6.45 -15.94 3.79
N ASN A 222 6.25 -16.73 2.73
CA ASN A 222 6.13 -18.18 2.86
C ASN A 222 7.45 -18.74 3.42
N ASP A 223 7.59 -18.86 4.74
CA ASP A 223 8.52 -19.86 5.28
C ASP A 223 8.22 -20.28 6.73
N LYS A 224 7.90 -21.57 6.89
CA LYS A 224 7.80 -22.24 8.20
C LYS A 224 9.19 -22.61 8.78
N THR A 225 10.28 -22.29 8.09
CA THR A 225 11.64 -22.76 8.46
C THR A 225 12.52 -21.72 9.16
N GLY A 226 12.02 -20.54 9.52
CA GLY A 226 12.82 -19.49 10.14
C GLY A 226 13.75 -18.73 9.17
N PHE A 227 13.73 -19.10 7.89
CA PHE A 227 14.39 -18.35 6.82
C PHE A 227 13.78 -16.97 6.60
N SER A 228 12.51 -16.70 6.96
CA SER A 228 11.90 -15.37 6.88
C SER A 228 12.63 -14.32 7.74
N LYS A 229 13.16 -14.70 8.92
CA LYS A 229 14.04 -13.85 9.73
C LYS A 229 15.40 -13.62 9.07
N LEU A 230 15.89 -14.59 8.30
CA LEU A 230 17.12 -14.48 7.52
C LEU A 230 16.90 -13.73 6.19
N PHE A 231 15.71 -13.78 5.60
CA PHE A 231 15.29 -13.06 4.39
C PHE A 231 15.10 -11.58 4.68
N LEU A 232 14.52 -11.21 5.84
CA LEU A 232 14.53 -9.84 6.35
C LEU A 232 15.98 -9.34 6.62
N LYS A 233 16.89 -10.25 7.00
CA LYS A 233 18.34 -9.98 7.14
C LYS A 233 19.15 -10.09 5.82
N GLY A 234 18.63 -10.75 4.79
CA GLY A 234 19.34 -11.14 3.56
C GLY A 234 18.91 -10.34 2.32
N ASN A 235 17.63 -9.94 2.24
CA ASN A 235 17.19 -8.82 1.40
C ASN A 235 17.83 -7.50 1.84
N ARG A 236 18.36 -7.42 3.06
CA ARG A 236 19.29 -6.36 3.48
C ARG A 236 20.59 -6.31 2.67
N ILE A 237 20.90 -7.30 1.84
CA ILE A 237 22.11 -7.32 1.00
C ILE A 237 21.71 -7.39 -0.49
N ALA A 238 20.75 -8.23 -0.85
CA ALA A 238 20.27 -8.36 -2.24
C ALA A 238 19.46 -7.13 -2.73
N ASN A 239 18.53 -6.59 -1.92
CA ASN A 239 17.89 -5.30 -2.26
C ASN A 239 18.86 -4.13 -2.09
N HIS A 240 19.94 -4.23 -1.29
CA HIS A 240 20.95 -3.18 -1.23
C HIS A 240 21.68 -3.05 -2.56
N HIS A 241 22.10 -4.17 -3.18
CA HIS A 241 22.76 -4.11 -4.48
C HIS A 241 21.80 -3.65 -5.56
N TYR A 242 20.54 -4.10 -5.56
CA TYR A 242 19.55 -3.71 -6.57
C TYR A 242 19.04 -2.27 -6.44
N ILE A 243 18.75 -1.79 -5.23
CA ILE A 243 18.33 -0.41 -4.98
C ILE A 243 19.50 0.55 -5.26
N PHE A 244 20.72 0.18 -4.88
CA PHE A 244 21.92 0.96 -5.17
C PHE A 244 22.21 0.98 -6.68
N LEU A 245 22.18 -0.16 -7.37
CA LEU A 245 22.34 -0.24 -8.83
C LEU A 245 21.23 0.51 -9.56
N SER A 246 19.97 0.38 -9.16
CA SER A 246 18.87 1.10 -9.79
C SER A 246 18.91 2.61 -9.50
N LYS A 247 19.40 3.04 -8.33
CA LYS A 247 19.62 4.46 -8.01
C LYS A 247 20.79 5.04 -8.82
N ILE A 248 21.89 4.30 -8.99
CA ILE A 248 23.00 4.69 -9.87
C ILE A 248 22.51 4.76 -11.32
N LEU A 249 21.90 3.69 -11.83
CA LEU A 249 21.45 3.62 -13.22
C LEU A 249 20.40 4.69 -13.56
N ARG A 250 19.44 4.97 -12.67
CA ARG A 250 18.46 6.05 -12.88
C ARG A 250 19.11 7.44 -12.89
N ASN A 251 20.09 7.68 -12.01
CA ASN A 251 20.79 8.97 -11.95
C ASN A 251 21.78 9.17 -13.10
N THR A 252 22.32 8.10 -13.69
CA THR A 252 23.35 8.20 -14.74
C THR A 252 22.78 8.19 -16.16
N ILE A 253 21.69 7.46 -16.45
CA ILE A 253 21.18 7.30 -17.84
C ILE A 253 19.72 7.72 -18.04
N GLY A 254 19.04 8.20 -16.99
CA GLY A 254 17.64 8.62 -17.03
C GLY A 254 16.67 7.44 -16.93
N GLU A 255 15.46 7.72 -16.41
CA GLU A 255 14.50 6.73 -15.93
C GLU A 255 14.08 5.71 -17.00
N LYS A 256 13.83 6.16 -18.23
CA LYS A 256 13.42 5.33 -19.37
C LYS A 256 14.52 4.37 -19.84
N ASN A 257 15.78 4.78 -19.77
CA ASN A 257 16.93 3.94 -20.15
C ASN A 257 17.36 3.01 -19.01
N GLY A 258 17.21 3.44 -17.76
CA GLY A 258 17.38 2.60 -16.58
C GLY A 258 16.46 1.38 -16.60
N MET A 259 15.19 1.58 -16.99
CA MET A 259 14.21 0.49 -17.14
C MET A 259 14.60 -0.51 -18.24
N ARG A 260 15.09 -0.04 -19.40
CA ARG A 260 15.59 -0.92 -20.47
C ARG A 260 16.82 -1.72 -20.04
N LEU A 261 17.71 -1.14 -19.25
CA LEU A 261 18.90 -1.83 -18.74
C LEU A 261 18.55 -2.90 -17.72
N ILE A 262 17.55 -2.66 -16.86
CA ILE A 262 17.03 -3.65 -15.90
C ILE A 262 16.43 -4.84 -16.67
N GLN A 263 15.64 -4.58 -17.72
CA GLN A 263 15.11 -5.62 -18.61
C GLN A 263 16.21 -6.40 -19.35
N TYR A 264 17.31 -5.73 -19.71
CA TYR A 264 18.48 -6.36 -20.33
C TYR A 264 19.25 -7.24 -19.34
N TYR A 265 19.45 -6.79 -18.11
CA TYR A 265 20.13 -7.56 -17.05
C TYR A 265 19.35 -8.83 -16.67
N GLN A 266 18.02 -8.78 -16.73
CA GLN A 266 17.14 -9.94 -16.56
C GLN A 266 17.30 -11.01 -17.65
N LYS A 267 17.73 -10.63 -18.87
CA LYS A 267 18.01 -11.59 -19.95
C LYS A 267 19.37 -12.28 -19.80
N LEU A 268 20.32 -11.66 -19.10
CA LEU A 268 21.69 -12.16 -18.93
C LEU A 268 21.86 -13.14 -17.75
N GLN A 269 20.84 -13.32 -16.91
CA GLN A 269 20.84 -14.28 -15.80
C GLN A 269 20.16 -15.63 -16.14
N LYS A 270 19.96 -15.92 -17.43
CA LYS A 270 19.69 -17.27 -17.95
C LYS A 270 20.98 -18.06 -18.05
#